data_AF-A0AAE1CCE7-F1
#
_entry.id   AF-A0AAE1CCE7-F1
#
_cell.length_a   1.000
_cell.length_b   1.000
_cell.length_c   1.000
_cell.angle_alpha   90.00
_cell.angle_beta   90.00
_cell.angle_gamma   90.00
#
_symmetry.space_group_name_H-M   'P 1'
#
loop_
_entity.id
_entity.type
_entity.pdbx_description
1 polymer ?
#
loop_
_entity_poly.entity_id
_entity_poly.type
_entity_poly.pdbx_seq_one_letter_code
_entity_poly.pdbx_strand_id
1 'polypeptide(L)'
;MSSAADREAVFPTRQSLGLMKAKLKGAETGHSLLKRKSEALTKRFREITRRIDEAKRKMGRVMQIASLSLAEVTYAVGGNIGYQIQESAKSARFRIRAKQENVSGVLLPAFEAYQTEGNNDFAMTGLGKGGQQVQRCRETYARAVEALVELASLQTAFVILDEVIKVVNRRVNAIEHVIIPRTENTIKYINSELDELDREEFYRLKKVANKKQRDTAASDAEMKQKREDKAALALLDQENQAPEEEDVGGGDILAGEDDEDVIF
;
A
#
# COMPACT_ATOMS: atom_id res chain seq x y z
N MET A 1 -13.81 23.51 -15.31
CA MET A 1 -12.76 22.79 -16.06
C MET A 1 -11.72 22.11 -15.14
N SER A 2 -12.06 21.65 -13.93
CA SER A 2 -11.09 21.03 -12.99
C SER A 2 -11.36 19.56 -12.62
N SER A 3 -12.46 18.94 -13.06
CA SER A 3 -12.85 17.58 -12.65
C SER A 3 -11.99 16.45 -13.24
N ALA A 4 -11.09 16.75 -14.18
CA ALA A 4 -10.23 15.75 -14.80
C ALA A 4 -9.02 15.35 -13.93
N ALA A 5 -8.58 16.20 -13.00
CA ALA A 5 -7.41 15.92 -12.15
C ALA A 5 -7.73 14.97 -10.97
N ASP A 6 -8.99 14.96 -10.51
CA ASP A 6 -9.43 14.21 -9.33
C ASP A 6 -9.85 12.76 -9.61
N ARG A 7 -9.64 12.27 -10.83
CA ARG A 7 -9.99 10.91 -11.26
C ARG A 7 -8.87 10.25 -12.05
N GLU A 8 -8.91 8.93 -12.15
CA GLU A 8 -8.03 8.18 -13.03
C GLU A 8 -8.65 8.11 -14.43
N ALA A 9 -7.81 8.21 -15.46
CA ALA A 9 -8.25 8.14 -16.85
C ALA A 9 -8.49 6.67 -17.24
N VAL A 10 -9.71 6.18 -17.01
CA VAL A 10 -10.09 4.79 -17.24
C VAL A 10 -11.46 4.74 -17.91
N PHE A 11 -11.60 3.89 -18.93
CA PHE A 11 -12.88 3.67 -19.59
C PHE A 11 -13.88 2.95 -18.66
N PRO A 12 -15.14 3.40 -18.60
CA PRO A 12 -16.15 2.82 -17.72
C PRO A 12 -16.62 1.47 -18.26
N THR A 13 -16.14 0.39 -17.64
CA THR A 13 -16.51 -0.99 -17.97
C THR A 13 -16.67 -1.78 -16.67
N ARG A 14 -17.44 -2.88 -16.68
CA ARG A 14 -17.56 -3.74 -15.48
C ARG A 14 -16.21 -4.30 -15.03
N GLN A 15 -15.29 -4.56 -15.96
CA GLN A 15 -13.92 -4.99 -15.64
C GLN A 15 -13.12 -3.89 -14.94
N SER A 16 -13.15 -2.65 -15.45
CA SER A 16 -12.44 -1.53 -14.82
C SER A 16 -13.00 -1.21 -13.43
N LEU A 17 -14.31 -1.34 -13.22
CA LEU A 17 -14.93 -1.25 -11.91
C LEU A 17 -14.38 -2.28 -10.92
N GLY A 18 -14.23 -3.54 -11.35
CA GLY A 18 -13.61 -4.59 -10.53
C GLY A 18 -12.17 -4.27 -10.14
N LEU A 19 -11.37 -3.78 -11.09
CA LEU A 19 -9.99 -3.36 -10.85
C LEU A 19 -9.90 -2.19 -9.85
N MET A 20 -10.77 -1.18 -10.00
CA MET A 20 -10.79 -0.03 -9.10
C MET A 20 -11.24 -0.39 -7.68
N LYS A 21 -12.23 -1.28 -7.52
CA LYS A 21 -12.64 -1.79 -6.21
C LYS A 21 -11.52 -2.60 -5.53
N ALA A 22 -10.83 -3.44 -6.29
CA ALA A 22 -9.67 -4.18 -5.78
C ALA A 22 -8.54 -3.23 -5.34
N LYS A 23 -8.29 -2.18 -6.14
CA LYS A 23 -7.31 -1.13 -5.82
C LYS A 23 -7.69 -0.33 -4.58
N LEU A 24 -8.97 0.02 -4.39
CA LEU A 24 -9.44 0.71 -3.19
C LEU A 24 -9.19 -0.14 -1.94
N LYS A 25 -9.59 -1.41 -1.96
CA LYS A 25 -9.33 -2.35 -0.85
C LYS A 25 -7.83 -2.52 -0.58
N GLY A 26 -7.02 -2.57 -1.64
CA GLY A 26 -5.56 -2.58 -1.55
C GLY A 26 -4.99 -1.31 -0.90
N ALA A 27 -5.54 -0.14 -1.22
CA ALA A 27 -5.13 1.14 -0.65
C ALA A 27 -5.51 1.25 0.84
N GLU A 28 -6.72 0.82 1.23
CA GLU A 28 -7.18 0.79 2.63
C GLU A 28 -6.32 -0.14 3.49
N THR A 29 -6.07 -1.36 3.00
CA THR A 29 -5.22 -2.33 3.69
C THR A 29 -3.77 -1.82 3.78
N GLY A 30 -3.22 -1.28 2.69
CA GLY A 30 -1.89 -0.67 2.67
C GLY A 30 -1.76 0.52 3.63
N HIS A 31 -2.78 1.38 3.71
CA HIS A 31 -2.85 2.48 4.67
C HIS A 31 -2.78 1.96 6.11
N SER A 32 -3.60 0.97 6.46
CA SER A 32 -3.62 0.39 7.81
C SER A 32 -2.27 -0.22 8.21
N LEU A 33 -1.59 -0.90 7.28
CA LEU A 33 -0.28 -1.53 7.52
C LEU A 33 0.82 -0.48 7.71
N LEU A 34 0.85 0.53 6.84
CA LEU A 34 1.84 1.61 6.93
C LEU A 34 1.65 2.46 8.18
N LYS A 35 0.40 2.70 8.59
CA LYS A 35 0.08 3.42 9.83
C LYS A 35 0.61 2.65 11.06
N ARG A 36 0.33 1.35 11.15
CA ARG A 36 0.87 0.48 12.21
C ARG A 36 2.40 0.46 12.22
N LYS A 37 3.05 0.41 11.04
CA LYS A 37 4.52 0.50 10.93
C LYS A 37 5.03 1.85 11.44
N SER A 38 4.38 2.96 11.07
CA SER A 38 4.78 4.30 11.52
C SER A 38 4.67 4.45 13.04
N GLU A 39 3.59 3.95 13.64
CA GLU A 39 3.40 3.97 15.10
C GLU A 39 4.50 3.18 15.83
N ALA A 40 4.84 1.99 15.31
CA ALA A 40 5.92 1.17 15.87
C ALA A 40 7.29 1.86 15.76
N LEU A 41 7.59 2.46 14.60
CA LEU A 41 8.83 3.23 14.39
C LEU A 41 8.88 4.45 15.30
N THR A 42 7.77 5.17 15.46
CA THR A 42 7.68 6.35 16.35
C THR A 42 7.91 5.97 17.81
N LYS A 43 7.43 4.81 18.26
CA LYS A 43 7.72 4.30 19.60
C LYS A 43 9.22 4.06 19.79
N ARG A 44 9.85 3.33 18.87
CA ARG A 44 11.30 3.07 18.91
C ARG A 44 12.14 4.34 18.80
N PHE A 45 11.70 5.29 17.98
CA PHE A 45 12.33 6.60 17.87
C PHE A 45 12.39 7.32 19.22
N ARG A 46 11.28 7.37 19.96
CA ARG A 46 11.23 7.97 21.31
C ARG A 46 12.13 7.24 22.31
N GLU A 47 12.21 5.91 22.24
CA GLU A 47 13.12 5.12 23.07
C GLU A 47 14.58 5.46 22.77
N ILE A 48 14.95 5.60 21.50
CA ILE A 48 16.30 6.00 21.07
C ILE A 48 16.61 7.44 21.52
N THR A 49 15.66 8.37 21.41
CA THR A 49 15.85 9.76 21.90
C THR A 49 16.23 9.79 23.38
N ARG A 50 15.52 9.03 24.23
CA ARG A 50 15.84 8.95 25.66
C ARG A 50 17.24 8.38 25.89
N ARG A 51 17.59 7.31 25.16
CA ARG A 51 18.95 6.72 25.23
C ARG A 51 20.03 7.69 24.79
N ILE A 52 19.77 8.52 23.78
CA ILE A 52 20.70 9.56 23.32
C ILE A 52 20.92 10.61 24.42
N ASP A 53 19.85 11.07 25.08
CA ASP A 53 19.97 12.05 26.17
C ASP A 53 20.78 11.50 27.34
N GLU A 54 20.53 10.26 27.74
CA GLU A 54 21.28 9.56 28.77
C GLU A 54 22.76 9.38 28.38
N ALA A 55 23.02 8.90 27.16
CA ALA A 55 24.35 8.71 26.62
C ALA A 55 25.13 10.03 26.50
N LYS A 56 24.47 11.11 26.09
CA LYS A 56 25.09 12.46 25.99
C LYS A 56 25.46 13.01 27.36
N ARG A 57 24.62 12.80 28.39
CA ARG A 57 24.95 13.16 29.78
C ARG A 57 26.10 12.31 30.32
N LYS A 58 26.11 11.00 30.04
CA LYS A 58 27.21 10.08 30.42
C LYS A 58 28.52 10.52 29.75
N MET A 59 28.50 10.77 28.44
CA MET A 59 29.63 11.25 27.65
C MET A 59 30.18 12.56 28.23
N GLY A 60 29.33 13.53 28.55
CA GLY A 60 29.75 14.79 29.16
C GLY A 60 30.55 14.59 30.45
N ARG A 61 30.10 13.70 31.34
CA ARG A 61 30.83 13.36 32.57
C ARG A 61 32.15 12.65 32.29
N VAL A 62 32.17 11.67 31.39
CA VAL A 62 33.39 10.91 31.05
C VAL A 62 34.42 11.82 30.39
N MET A 63 34.00 12.72 29.51
CA MET A 63 34.86 13.69 28.84
C MET A 63 35.43 14.74 29.81
N GLN A 64 34.64 15.15 30.80
CA GLN A 64 35.10 16.03 31.88
C GLN A 64 36.20 15.35 32.70
N ILE A 65 36.00 14.09 33.09
CA ILE A 65 37.01 13.30 33.82
C ILE A 65 38.28 13.13 32.97
N ALA A 66 38.12 12.79 31.68
CA ALA A 66 39.24 12.63 30.76
C ALA A 66 40.04 13.94 30.62
N SER A 67 39.35 15.09 30.48
CA SER A 67 40.02 16.39 30.38
C SER A 67 40.78 16.77 31.65
N LEU A 68 40.25 16.41 32.84
CA LEU A 68 40.96 16.58 34.10
C LEU A 68 42.20 15.69 34.17
N SER A 69 42.10 14.41 33.76
CA SER A 69 43.26 13.52 33.69
C SER A 69 44.34 14.02 32.71
N LEU A 70 43.96 14.68 31.61
CA LEU A 70 44.92 15.32 30.71
C LEU A 70 45.66 16.50 31.38
N ALA A 71 44.94 17.29 32.18
CA ALA A 71 45.54 18.39 32.95
C ALA A 71 46.53 17.85 34.00
N GLU A 72 46.18 16.77 34.70
CA GLU A 72 47.08 16.07 35.64
C GLU A 72 48.37 15.59 34.95
N VAL A 73 48.25 14.99 33.75
CA VAL A 73 49.39 14.57 32.94
C VAL A 73 50.26 15.75 32.54
N THR A 74 49.64 16.84 32.07
CA THR A 74 50.36 18.04 31.62
C THR A 74 51.15 18.66 32.78
N TYR A 75 50.57 18.65 33.99
CA TYR A 75 51.27 19.11 35.20
C TYR A 75 52.41 18.15 35.61
N ALA A 76 52.17 16.84 35.59
CA ALA A 76 53.14 15.84 36.05
C ALA A 76 54.35 15.66 35.11
N VAL A 77 54.13 15.73 33.80
CA VAL A 77 55.15 15.50 32.77
C VAL A 77 55.78 16.82 32.27
N GLY A 78 55.04 17.93 32.36
CA GLY A 78 55.40 19.21 31.77
C GLY A 78 54.89 19.37 30.32
N GLY A 79 55.19 20.53 29.70
CA GLY A 79 54.57 20.94 28.42
C GLY A 79 54.95 20.14 27.16
N ASN A 80 55.88 19.19 27.22
CA ASN A 80 56.44 18.52 26.03
C ASN A 80 55.79 17.18 25.66
N ILE A 81 54.78 16.71 26.41
CA ILE A 81 54.12 15.41 26.16
C ILE A 81 53.40 15.35 24.80
N GLY A 82 52.85 16.48 24.32
CA GLY A 82 52.10 16.53 23.08
C GLY A 82 52.92 16.15 21.84
N TYR A 83 54.17 16.63 21.77
CA TYR A 83 55.08 16.31 20.66
C TYR A 83 55.41 14.81 20.61
N GLN A 84 55.71 14.21 21.79
CA GLN A 84 56.00 12.78 21.90
C GLN A 84 54.82 11.91 21.45
N ILE A 85 53.59 12.29 21.80
CA ILE A 85 52.38 11.57 21.38
C ILE A 85 52.19 11.65 19.86
N GLN A 86 52.37 12.84 19.28
CA GLN A 86 52.22 13.04 17.84
C GLN A 86 53.26 12.25 17.04
N GLU A 87 54.52 12.24 17.47
CA GLU A 87 55.59 11.47 16.81
C GLU A 87 55.37 9.95 16.93
N SER A 88 54.82 9.50 18.06
CA SER A 88 54.53 8.08 18.30
C SER A 88 53.29 7.57 17.55
N ALA A 89 52.41 8.46 17.06
CA ALA A 89 51.16 8.08 16.43
C ALA A 89 51.35 7.59 14.98
N LYS A 90 51.65 6.30 14.79
CA LYS A 90 51.84 5.69 13.45
C LYS A 90 50.58 5.03 12.91
N SER A 91 49.88 4.25 13.74
CA SER A 91 48.65 3.59 13.33
C SER A 91 47.57 3.62 14.42
N ALA A 92 46.31 3.67 14.00
CA ALA A 92 45.19 3.70 14.94
C ALA A 92 45.03 2.34 15.62
N ARG A 93 45.26 2.29 16.95
CA ARG A 93 44.96 1.14 17.80
C ARG A 93 43.46 0.94 17.97
N PHE A 94 42.71 2.03 18.14
CA PHE A 94 41.27 2.02 18.29
C PHE A 94 40.60 2.13 16.93
N ARG A 95 39.82 1.13 16.55
CA ARG A 95 39.14 1.06 15.25
C ARG A 95 37.66 0.79 15.44
N ILE A 96 36.88 1.15 14.43
CA ILE A 96 35.43 1.02 14.43
C ILE A 96 35.03 0.03 13.35
N ARG A 97 34.12 -0.88 13.68
CA ARG A 97 33.47 -1.78 12.73
C ARG A 97 32.01 -1.35 12.57
N ALA A 98 31.56 -1.20 11.33
CA ALA A 98 30.16 -0.98 11.03
C ALA A 98 29.42 -2.34 10.98
N LYS A 99 28.27 -2.38 11.63
CA LYS A 99 27.32 -3.49 11.63
C LYS A 99 25.95 -2.95 11.24
N GLN A 100 25.06 -3.81 10.79
CA GLN A 100 23.67 -3.44 10.52
C GLN A 100 22.77 -4.11 11.55
N GLU A 101 21.88 -3.33 12.16
CA GLU A 101 20.84 -3.80 13.07
C GLU A 101 19.47 -3.53 12.45
N ASN A 102 18.57 -4.52 12.52
CA ASN A 102 17.21 -4.36 12.00
C ASN A 102 16.27 -3.89 13.11
N VAL A 103 15.74 -2.67 12.98
CA VAL A 103 14.74 -2.11 13.88
C VAL A 103 13.42 -1.95 13.13
N SER A 104 12.46 -2.82 13.42
CA SER A 104 11.10 -2.76 12.86
C SER A 104 11.04 -2.72 11.32
N GLY A 105 11.95 -3.45 10.66
CA GLY A 105 12.05 -3.53 9.20
C GLY A 105 12.78 -2.36 8.57
N VAL A 106 13.65 -1.68 9.32
CA VAL A 106 14.59 -0.65 8.86
C VAL A 106 15.99 -1.08 9.29
N LEU A 107 16.91 -1.16 8.33
CA LEU A 107 18.31 -1.48 8.59
C LEU A 107 19.03 -0.21 9.04
N LEU A 108 19.48 -0.19 10.29
CA LEU A 108 20.22 0.92 10.88
C LEU A 108 21.69 0.53 11.06
N PRO A 109 22.63 1.45 10.77
CA PRO A 109 24.04 1.21 11.05
C PRO A 109 24.29 1.27 12.56
N ALA A 110 25.02 0.28 13.06
CA ALA A 110 25.53 0.20 14.42
C ALA A 110 27.07 0.19 14.38
N PHE A 111 27.71 0.93 15.28
CA PHE A 111 29.17 0.98 15.36
C PHE A 111 29.67 0.20 16.57
N GLU A 112 30.59 -0.74 16.33
CA GLU A 112 31.27 -1.50 17.38
C GLU A 112 32.75 -1.07 17.43
N ALA A 113 33.20 -0.65 18.61
CA ALA A 113 34.60 -0.34 18.85
C ALA A 113 35.41 -1.61 19.10
N TYR A 114 36.60 -1.71 18.50
CA TYR A 114 37.56 -2.77 18.80
C TYR A 114 38.98 -2.23 18.87
N GLN A 115 39.78 -2.82 19.75
CA GLN A 115 41.20 -2.51 19.86
C GLN A 115 42.00 -3.54 19.06
N THR A 116 42.95 -3.06 18.25
CA THR A 116 43.86 -3.93 17.52
C THR A 116 44.96 -4.42 18.48
N GLU A 117 45.12 -5.74 18.57
CA GLU A 117 46.17 -6.38 19.36
C GLU A 117 47.55 -6.19 18.68
N GLY A 118 48.62 -6.04 19.48
CA GLY A 118 49.99 -5.90 18.98
C GLY A 118 50.46 -4.47 18.69
N ASN A 119 49.59 -3.46 18.71
CA ASN A 119 50.01 -2.07 18.64
C ASN A 119 50.23 -1.47 20.06
N ASN A 120 51.49 -1.34 20.45
CA ASN A 120 51.91 -0.64 21.66
C ASN A 120 52.80 0.57 21.34
N ASP A 121 52.41 1.36 20.34
CA ASP A 121 53.11 2.58 19.86
C ASP A 121 53.48 3.58 20.98
N PHE A 122 52.76 3.54 22.12
CA PHE A 122 52.97 4.43 23.26
C PHE A 122 53.66 3.76 24.46
N ALA A 123 54.26 2.57 24.32
CA ALA A 123 54.90 1.87 25.44
C ALA A 123 56.04 2.67 26.09
N MET A 124 56.67 3.57 25.33
CA MET A 124 57.81 4.39 25.77
C MET A 124 57.41 5.82 26.18
N THR A 125 56.12 6.20 26.08
CA THR A 125 55.69 7.56 26.47
C THR A 125 55.56 7.67 27.99
N GLY A 126 56.10 8.75 28.56
CA GLY A 126 56.11 8.96 30.02
C GLY A 126 57.18 8.17 30.78
N LEU A 127 58.19 7.60 30.08
CA LEU A 127 59.40 7.06 30.72
C LEU A 127 60.17 8.17 31.45
N GLY A 128 60.22 8.08 32.78
CA GLY A 128 60.98 9.00 33.65
C GLY A 128 60.13 9.83 34.61
N LYS A 129 59.09 10.54 34.12
CA LYS A 129 58.19 11.36 34.95
C LYS A 129 56.73 11.12 34.57
N GLY A 130 55.88 10.86 35.56
CA GLY A 130 54.43 10.86 35.38
C GLY A 130 53.83 9.72 34.53
N GLY A 131 54.59 8.68 34.17
CA GLY A 131 54.11 7.57 33.31
C GLY A 131 52.83 6.87 33.82
N GLN A 132 52.66 6.73 35.14
CA GLN A 132 51.42 6.19 35.72
C GLN A 132 50.20 7.09 35.44
N GLN A 133 50.38 8.42 35.47
CA GLN A 133 49.32 9.36 35.13
C GLN A 133 49.01 9.35 33.63
N VAL A 134 50.04 9.20 32.79
CA VAL A 134 49.87 9.05 31.33
C VAL A 134 49.05 7.79 31.02
N GLN A 135 49.35 6.68 31.66
CA GLN A 135 48.62 5.42 31.46
C GLN A 135 47.16 5.54 31.96
N ARG A 136 46.93 6.15 33.12
CA ARG A 136 45.58 6.42 33.63
C ARG A 136 44.79 7.35 32.70
N CYS A 137 45.43 8.39 32.18
CA CYS A 137 44.83 9.29 31.19
C CYS A 137 44.47 8.53 29.91
N ARG A 138 45.35 7.65 29.42
CA ARG A 138 45.07 6.81 28.25
C ARG A 138 43.83 5.93 28.45
N GLU A 139 43.70 5.28 29.60
CA GLU A 139 42.56 4.43 29.92
C GLU A 139 41.25 5.22 30.06
N THR A 140 41.30 6.41 30.66
CA THR A 140 40.12 7.28 30.77
C THR A 140 39.67 7.81 29.41
N TYR A 141 40.61 8.20 28.53
CA TYR A 141 40.28 8.58 27.15
C TYR A 141 39.79 7.40 26.31
N ALA A 142 40.33 6.18 26.50
CA ALA A 142 39.81 5.00 25.80
C ALA A 142 38.32 4.78 26.11
N ARG A 143 37.93 4.87 27.39
CA ARG A 143 36.52 4.80 27.80
C ARG A 143 35.68 5.98 27.27
N ALA A 144 36.27 7.17 27.16
CA ALA A 144 35.61 8.33 26.57
C ALA A 144 35.30 8.12 25.08
N VAL A 145 36.26 7.58 24.33
CA VAL A 145 36.09 7.28 22.91
C VAL A 145 35.07 6.15 22.71
N GLU A 146 35.07 5.11 23.55
CA GLU A 146 34.02 4.07 23.53
C GLU A 146 32.63 4.66 23.72
N ALA A 147 32.44 5.53 24.72
CA ALA A 147 31.17 6.23 24.94
C ALA A 147 30.78 7.15 23.77
N LEU A 148 31.76 7.76 23.10
CA LEU A 148 31.52 8.56 21.89
C LEU A 148 31.07 7.70 20.71
N VAL A 149 31.65 6.51 20.52
CA VAL A 149 31.22 5.58 19.47
C VAL A 149 29.80 5.07 19.73
N GLU A 150 29.46 4.72 20.97
CA GLU A 150 28.09 4.36 21.35
C GLU A 150 27.10 5.49 21.03
N LEU A 151 27.45 6.73 21.40
CA LEU A 151 26.61 7.89 21.12
C LEU A 151 26.47 8.15 19.61
N ALA A 152 27.56 8.08 18.85
CA ALA A 152 27.57 8.27 17.41
C ALA A 152 26.74 7.21 16.67
N SER A 153 26.74 5.97 17.18
CA SER A 153 25.88 4.90 16.69
C SER A 153 24.41 5.25 16.87
N LEU A 154 24.01 5.69 18.06
CA LEU A 154 22.63 6.09 18.34
C LEU A 154 22.20 7.31 17.52
N GLN A 155 23.09 8.31 17.36
CA GLN A 155 22.80 9.53 16.60
C GLN A 155 22.63 9.25 15.10
N THR A 156 23.51 8.45 14.52
CA THR A 156 23.40 8.07 13.10
C THR A 156 22.11 7.29 12.85
N ALA A 157 21.81 6.32 13.73
CA ALA A 157 20.56 5.56 13.68
C ALA A 157 19.33 6.47 13.82
N PHE A 158 19.38 7.49 14.69
CA PHE A 158 18.30 8.45 14.90
C PHE A 158 18.00 9.29 13.65
N VAL A 159 19.03 9.82 12.97
CA VAL A 159 18.84 10.62 11.76
C VAL A 159 18.19 9.80 10.64
N ILE A 160 18.69 8.57 10.42
CA ILE A 160 18.14 7.68 9.40
C ILE A 160 16.69 7.29 9.74
N LEU A 161 16.43 6.97 11.02
CA LEU A 161 15.10 6.59 11.47
C LEU A 161 14.08 7.74 11.33
N ASP A 162 14.48 8.98 11.64
CA ASP A 162 13.64 10.18 11.45
C ASP A 162 13.24 10.36 9.98
N GLU A 163 14.20 10.24 9.06
CA GLU A 163 13.93 10.36 7.63
C GLU A 163 12.96 9.28 7.15
N VAL A 164 13.16 8.03 7.58
CA VAL A 164 12.26 6.92 7.24
C VAL A 164 10.85 7.17 7.78
N ILE A 165 10.71 7.66 9.02
CA ILE A 165 9.39 8.00 9.60
C ILE A 165 8.70 9.09 8.77
N LYS A 166 9.43 10.15 8.37
CA LYS A 166 8.89 11.21 7.51
C LYS A 166 8.43 10.68 6.16
N VAL A 167 9.17 9.75 5.55
CA VAL A 167 8.78 9.11 4.29
C VAL A 167 7.52 8.25 4.48
N VAL A 168 7.45 7.45 5.54
CA VAL A 168 6.27 6.61 5.83
C VAL A 168 5.04 7.48 6.08
N ASN A 169 5.14 8.54 6.89
CA ASN A 169 4.03 9.46 7.14
C ASN A 169 3.57 10.19 5.88
N ARG A 170 4.49 10.63 5.02
CA ARG A 170 4.12 11.19 3.71
C ARG A 170 3.36 10.19 2.85
N ARG A 171 3.75 8.92 2.85
CA ARG A 171 3.04 7.86 2.11
C ARG A 171 1.65 7.59 2.69
N VAL A 172 1.53 7.53 4.02
CA VAL A 172 0.23 7.38 4.70
C VAL A 172 -0.71 8.53 4.30
N ASN A 173 -0.26 9.78 4.41
CA ASN A 173 -1.04 10.96 4.05
C ASN A 173 -1.40 11.00 2.57
N ALA A 174 -0.48 10.59 1.68
CA ALA A 174 -0.77 10.50 0.25
C ALA A 174 -1.85 9.45 -0.06
N ILE A 175 -1.84 8.32 0.65
CA ILE A 175 -2.87 7.31 0.48
C ILE A 175 -4.23 7.84 0.99
N GLU A 176 -4.24 8.42 2.19
CA GLU A 176 -5.46 8.90 2.86
C GLU A 176 -6.14 10.07 2.11
N HIS A 177 -5.36 11.06 1.69
CA HIS A 177 -5.92 12.31 1.15
C HIS A 177 -5.89 12.41 -0.37
N VAL A 178 -5.11 11.58 -1.08
CA VAL A 178 -4.99 11.66 -2.54
C VAL A 178 -5.48 10.38 -3.20
N ILE A 179 -4.94 9.22 -2.84
CA ILE A 179 -5.21 7.97 -3.58
C ILE A 179 -6.60 7.43 -3.30
N ILE A 180 -7.01 7.35 -2.02
CA ILE A 180 -8.33 6.84 -1.64
C ILE A 180 -9.45 7.71 -2.26
N PRO A 181 -9.48 9.05 -2.06
CA PRO A 181 -10.53 9.89 -2.63
C PRO A 181 -10.57 9.85 -4.16
N ARG A 182 -9.40 9.84 -4.82
CA ARG A 182 -9.31 9.74 -6.29
C ARG A 182 -9.87 8.42 -6.81
N THR A 183 -9.59 7.32 -6.11
CA THR A 183 -10.11 5.99 -6.48
C THR A 183 -11.62 5.92 -6.25
N GLU A 184 -12.13 6.45 -5.14
CA GLU A 184 -13.58 6.52 -4.86
C GLU A 184 -14.33 7.36 -5.89
N ASN A 185 -13.81 8.53 -6.26
CA ASN A 185 -14.39 9.36 -7.30
C ASN A 185 -14.42 8.64 -8.66
N THR A 186 -13.37 7.89 -8.98
CA THR A 186 -13.32 7.08 -10.21
C THR A 186 -14.36 5.95 -10.17
N ILE A 187 -14.54 5.28 -9.03
CA ILE A 187 -15.58 4.25 -8.87
C ILE A 187 -16.98 4.86 -9.03
N LYS A 188 -17.25 6.02 -8.43
CA LYS A 188 -18.52 6.74 -8.58
C LYS A 188 -18.81 7.09 -10.05
N TYR A 189 -17.80 7.57 -10.78
CA TYR A 189 -17.90 7.85 -12.21
C TYR A 189 -18.21 6.60 -13.03
N ILE A 190 -17.50 5.49 -12.80
CA ILE A 190 -17.75 4.25 -13.54
C ILE A 190 -19.16 3.71 -13.24
N ASN A 191 -19.62 3.77 -11.99
CA ASN A 191 -20.99 3.38 -11.65
C ASN A 191 -22.02 4.24 -12.38
N SER A 192 -21.88 5.57 -12.37
CA SER A 192 -22.84 6.45 -13.05
C SER A 192 -22.91 6.22 -14.55
N GLU A 193 -21.78 5.94 -15.20
CA GLU A 193 -21.75 5.64 -16.64
C GLU A 193 -22.35 4.26 -16.96
N LEU A 194 -22.08 3.25 -16.13
CA LEU A 194 -22.68 1.92 -16.30
C LEU A 194 -24.20 1.96 -16.07
N ASP A 195 -24.67 2.70 -15.07
CA ASP A 195 -26.10 2.86 -14.79
C ASP A 195 -26.82 3.58 -15.94
N GLU A 196 -26.17 4.56 -16.59
CA GLU A 196 -26.73 5.24 -17.76
C GLU A 196 -26.76 4.33 -18.99
N LEU A 197 -25.71 3.55 -19.24
CA LEU A 197 -25.68 2.54 -20.31
C LEU A 197 -26.77 1.47 -20.12
N ASP A 198 -26.92 0.95 -18.89
CA ASP A 198 -27.96 -0.03 -18.54
C ASP A 198 -29.37 0.60 -18.70
N ARG A 199 -29.54 1.89 -18.39
CA ARG A 199 -30.79 2.64 -18.61
C ARG A 199 -31.12 2.81 -20.09
N GLU A 200 -30.14 3.16 -20.92
CA GLU A 200 -30.31 3.27 -22.38
C GLU A 200 -30.68 1.92 -23.01
N GLU A 201 -30.03 0.84 -22.58
CA GLU A 201 -30.34 -0.52 -23.04
C GLU A 201 -31.74 -0.95 -22.60
N PHE A 202 -32.13 -0.68 -21.36
CA PHE A 202 -33.49 -0.92 -20.87
C PHE A 202 -34.55 -0.19 -21.69
N TYR A 203 -34.31 1.09 -22.04
CA TYR A 203 -35.24 1.85 -22.88
C TYR A 203 -35.35 1.27 -24.30
N ARG A 204 -34.22 0.85 -24.90
CA ARG A 204 -34.21 0.17 -26.20
C ARG A 204 -35.02 -1.13 -26.17
N LEU A 205 -34.79 -1.99 -25.17
CA LEU A 205 -35.55 -3.24 -24.99
C LEU A 205 -37.05 -2.97 -24.80
N LYS A 206 -37.40 -1.96 -23.99
CA LYS A 206 -38.81 -1.56 -23.79
C LYS A 206 -39.48 -1.09 -25.07
N LYS A 207 -38.76 -0.35 -25.94
CA LYS A 207 -39.29 0.07 -27.25
C LYS A 207 -39.52 -1.11 -28.19
N VAL A 208 -38.58 -2.06 -28.24
CA VAL A 208 -38.72 -3.28 -29.05
C VAL A 208 -39.88 -4.15 -28.55
N ALA A 209 -40.01 -4.33 -27.24
CA ALA A 209 -41.12 -5.08 -26.64
C ALA A 209 -42.49 -4.43 -26.95
N ASN A 210 -42.60 -3.10 -26.81
CA ASN A 210 -43.81 -2.37 -27.18
C ASN A 210 -44.14 -2.50 -28.67
N LYS A 211 -43.12 -2.50 -29.55
CA LYS A 211 -43.33 -2.71 -30.98
C LYS A 211 -43.84 -4.13 -31.25
N LYS A 212 -43.19 -5.16 -30.69
CA LYS A 212 -43.65 -6.55 -30.79
C LYS A 212 -45.08 -6.73 -30.29
N GLN A 213 -45.44 -6.15 -29.15
CA GLN A 213 -46.80 -6.21 -28.61
C GLN A 213 -47.84 -5.54 -29.51
N ARG A 214 -47.49 -4.42 -30.15
CA ARG A 214 -48.35 -3.77 -31.16
C ARG A 214 -48.50 -4.63 -32.40
N ASP A 215 -47.40 -5.21 -32.88
CA ASP A 215 -47.40 -6.08 -34.06
C ASP A 215 -48.24 -7.35 -33.80
N THR A 216 -48.14 -7.96 -32.60
CA THR A 216 -48.98 -9.11 -32.21
C THR A 216 -50.45 -8.71 -32.03
N ALA A 217 -50.74 -7.55 -31.44
CA ALA A 217 -52.11 -7.07 -31.30
C ALA A 217 -52.75 -6.77 -32.67
N ALA A 218 -51.97 -6.26 -33.63
CA ALA A 218 -52.42 -6.06 -35.01
C ALA A 218 -52.69 -7.41 -35.71
N SER A 219 -51.80 -8.39 -35.58
CA SER A 219 -52.04 -9.73 -36.14
C SER A 219 -53.25 -10.43 -35.52
N ASP A 220 -53.45 -10.30 -34.21
CA ASP A 220 -54.60 -10.87 -33.52
C ASP A 220 -55.92 -10.19 -33.94
N ALA A 221 -55.89 -8.88 -34.20
CA ALA A 221 -57.03 -8.15 -34.74
C ALA A 221 -57.34 -8.58 -36.19
N GLU A 222 -56.33 -8.74 -37.04
CA GLU A 222 -56.50 -9.26 -38.40
C GLU A 222 -57.03 -10.70 -38.40
N MET A 223 -56.57 -11.55 -37.48
CA MET A 223 -57.05 -12.92 -37.33
C MET A 223 -58.50 -12.96 -36.83
N LYS A 224 -58.90 -12.06 -35.93
CA LYS A 224 -60.30 -11.91 -35.52
C LYS A 224 -61.18 -11.42 -36.66
N GLN A 225 -60.75 -10.39 -37.40
CA GLN A 225 -61.48 -9.90 -38.57
C GLN A 225 -61.65 -11.01 -39.62
N LYS A 226 -60.60 -11.77 -39.95
CA LYS A 226 -60.72 -12.93 -40.84
C LYS A 226 -61.66 -14.02 -40.31
N ARG A 227 -61.76 -14.18 -38.99
CA ARG A 227 -62.69 -15.14 -38.36
C ARG A 227 -64.13 -14.65 -38.38
N GLU A 228 -64.35 -13.35 -38.16
CA GLU A 228 -65.64 -12.67 -38.25
C GLU A 228 -66.13 -12.63 -39.70
N ASP A 229 -65.25 -12.33 -40.66
CA ASP A 229 -65.54 -12.38 -42.10
C ASP A 229 -65.88 -13.81 -42.55
N LYS A 230 -65.13 -14.82 -42.08
CA LYS A 230 -65.48 -16.24 -42.31
C LYS A 230 -66.80 -16.65 -41.66
N ALA A 231 -67.11 -16.14 -40.47
CA ALA A 231 -68.37 -16.42 -39.78
C ALA A 231 -69.55 -15.73 -40.47
N ALA A 232 -69.36 -14.51 -40.99
CA ALA A 232 -70.34 -13.80 -41.79
C ALA A 232 -70.58 -14.48 -43.15
N LEU A 233 -69.52 -14.96 -43.82
CA LEU A 233 -69.64 -15.80 -45.02
C LEU A 233 -70.37 -17.12 -44.74
N ALA A 234 -70.10 -17.78 -43.61
CA ALA A 234 -70.80 -19.02 -43.22
C ALA A 234 -72.28 -18.79 -42.86
N LEU A 235 -72.63 -17.62 -42.33
CA LEU A 235 -74.03 -17.21 -42.08
C LEU A 235 -74.76 -16.87 -43.38
N LEU A 236 -74.08 -16.26 -44.35
CA LEU A 236 -74.61 -16.02 -45.70
C LEU A 236 -74.80 -17.33 -46.49
N ASP A 237 -73.94 -18.32 -46.31
CA ASP A 237 -74.14 -19.68 -46.85
C ASP A 237 -75.30 -20.42 -46.17
N GLN A 238 -75.61 -20.12 -44.90
CA GLN A 238 -76.81 -20.65 -44.22
C GLN A 238 -78.12 -19.96 -44.66
N GLU A 239 -78.10 -18.69 -45.07
CA GLU A 239 -79.27 -17.99 -45.61
C GLU A 239 -79.61 -18.37 -47.07
N ASN A 240 -78.71 -19.05 -47.77
CA ASN A 240 -78.92 -19.54 -49.15
C ASN A 240 -79.30 -21.02 -49.26
N GLN A 241 -79.69 -21.68 -48.17
CA GLN A 241 -80.21 -23.05 -48.21
C GLN A 241 -81.58 -23.15 -47.54
N ALA A 242 -82.63 -23.11 -48.38
CA ALA A 242 -83.90 -23.78 -48.11
C ALA A 242 -83.80 -25.24 -48.62
N PRO A 243 -84.56 -26.19 -48.05
CA PRO A 243 -84.15 -27.58 -47.94
C PRO A 243 -84.51 -28.42 -49.17
N GLU A 244 -83.60 -29.29 -49.59
CA GLU A 244 -83.95 -30.48 -50.38
C GLU A 244 -83.36 -31.73 -49.72
N GLU A 245 -84.17 -32.79 -49.73
CA GLU A 245 -83.99 -34.08 -49.08
C GLU A 245 -82.91 -34.96 -49.74
N GLU A 246 -82.33 -35.82 -48.91
CA GLU A 246 -81.72 -37.15 -49.14
C GLU A 246 -81.01 -37.47 -50.47
N ASP A 247 -79.71 -37.82 -50.38
CA ASP A 247 -79.22 -39.05 -51.02
C ASP A 247 -78.05 -39.67 -50.23
N VAL A 248 -78.04 -41.00 -50.22
CA VAL A 248 -77.21 -41.93 -49.48
C VAL A 248 -75.93 -42.21 -50.25
N GLY A 249 -74.77 -42.26 -49.58
CA GLY A 249 -73.66 -43.06 -50.13
C GLY A 249 -72.26 -42.76 -49.62
N GLY A 250 -71.65 -43.79 -49.00
CA GLY A 250 -70.21 -44.06 -49.13
C GLY A 250 -69.35 -43.70 -47.92
N GLY A 251 -69.06 -44.68 -47.08
CA GLY A 251 -68.05 -44.59 -46.01
C GLY A 251 -66.64 -44.95 -46.46
N ASP A 252 -65.65 -44.65 -45.61
CA ASP A 252 -64.49 -45.48 -45.17
C ASP A 252 -63.70 -44.67 -44.11
N ILE A 253 -63.66 -45.00 -42.81
CA ILE A 253 -62.76 -45.89 -42.02
C ILE A 253 -61.24 -45.61 -42.19
N LEU A 254 -60.56 -45.57 -41.02
CA LEU A 254 -59.09 -45.63 -40.74
C LEU A 254 -58.36 -44.27 -40.74
N ALA A 255 -57.43 -43.95 -39.84
CA ALA A 255 -56.92 -44.53 -38.60
C ALA A 255 -56.15 -43.38 -37.91
N GLY A 256 -55.99 -43.45 -36.59
CA GLY A 256 -55.20 -42.46 -35.85
C GLY A 256 -53.71 -42.50 -36.17
N GLU A 257 -53.05 -41.38 -35.93
CA GLU A 257 -51.64 -41.32 -35.57
C GLU A 257 -51.43 -40.07 -34.71
N ASP A 258 -50.98 -40.33 -33.48
CA ASP A 258 -50.38 -39.38 -32.56
C ASP A 258 -49.16 -38.72 -33.22
N ASP A 259 -48.90 -37.45 -32.90
CA ASP A 259 -47.52 -37.00 -32.65
C ASP A 259 -47.54 -35.68 -31.85
N GLU A 260 -47.07 -35.80 -30.62
CA GLU A 260 -46.69 -34.70 -29.73
C GLU A 260 -45.34 -34.14 -30.19
N ASP A 261 -45.32 -32.94 -30.77
CA ASP A 261 -44.07 -32.23 -30.99
C ASP A 261 -43.70 -31.38 -29.75
N VAL A 262 -42.70 -31.88 -29.04
CA VAL A 262 -41.89 -31.18 -28.04
C VAL A 262 -41.00 -30.16 -28.77
N ILE A 263 -41.10 -28.88 -28.39
CA ILE A 263 -40.22 -27.82 -28.87
C ILE A 263 -39.14 -27.54 -27.79
N PHE A 264 -37.88 -27.55 -28.25
CA PHE A 264 -36.64 -27.25 -27.52
C PHE A 264 -36.63 -25.94 -26.72
#